data_AF-A0A1V4XXB1-F1
#
_entry.id   AF-A0A1V4XXB1-F1
#
_cell.length_a   1.000
_cell.length_b   1.000
_cell.length_c   1.000
_cell.angle_alpha   90.00
_cell.angle_beta   90.00
_cell.angle_gamma   90.00
#
_symmetry.space_group_name_H-M   'P 1'
#
loop_
_entity.id
_entity.type
_entity.pdbx_description
1 polymer ?
#
loop_
_entity_poly.entity_id
_entity_poly.type
_entity_poly.pdbx_seq_one_letter_code
_entity_poly.pdbx_strand_id
1 'polypeptide(L)'
;MFSKAEREALGQYVVRGPTCAEKIHYDPVSDTVTWTASPEGFYKGKSEIFKGFEFVDQLVVHVPPRRVQLVRRYGVYAGKVRKQWQERPGIYRLAPENWQKAHPNKGPTGATILSEDTSSTEAPDIWSKIRKQSWARLLKKVYEVDPFVCPKCQGTMAVVAIIEDPKELGKIIEWANQQEKEPRLTLCARAPPELALATV
;
A
#
# COMPACT_ATOMS: atom_id res chain seq x y z
N MET A 1 -29.44 -15.21 21.30
CA MET A 1 -28.38 -15.62 20.34
C MET A 1 -28.88 -15.30 18.93
N PHE A 2 -28.04 -14.70 18.07
CA PHE A 2 -28.43 -14.34 16.70
C PHE A 2 -28.87 -15.56 15.88
N SER A 3 -29.91 -15.40 15.06
CA SER A 3 -30.39 -16.43 14.13
C SER A 3 -29.31 -16.80 13.09
N LYS A 4 -29.48 -17.94 12.41
CA LYS A 4 -28.54 -18.34 11.34
C LYS A 4 -28.49 -17.27 10.24
N ALA A 5 -29.65 -16.77 9.83
CA ALA A 5 -29.78 -15.72 8.82
C ALA A 5 -29.11 -14.40 9.26
N GLU A 6 -29.25 -14.01 10.53
CA GLU A 6 -28.59 -12.81 11.07
C GLU A 6 -27.08 -12.92 11.08
N ARG A 7 -26.54 -14.10 11.43
CA ARG A 7 -25.09 -14.36 11.41
C ARG A 7 -24.52 -14.37 10.01
N GLU A 8 -25.25 -14.93 9.04
CA GLU A 8 -24.87 -14.90 7.63
C GLU A 8 -24.92 -13.48 7.06
N ALA A 9 -25.96 -12.70 7.40
CA ALA A 9 -26.07 -11.29 7.02
C ALA A 9 -24.93 -10.46 7.62
N LEU A 10 -24.59 -10.66 8.90
CA LEU A 10 -23.46 -10.01 9.56
C LEU A 10 -22.12 -10.39 8.89
N GLY A 11 -21.93 -11.66 8.54
CA GLY A 11 -20.75 -12.12 7.81
C GLY A 11 -20.62 -11.48 6.42
N GLN A 12 -21.71 -11.36 5.68
CA GLN A 12 -21.75 -10.66 4.39
C GLN A 12 -21.48 -9.15 4.55
N TYR A 13 -21.95 -8.54 5.64
CA TYR A 13 -21.75 -7.13 5.97
C TYR A 13 -20.29 -6.82 6.30
N VAL A 14 -19.59 -7.68 7.04
CA VAL A 14 -18.14 -7.53 7.31
C VAL A 14 -17.29 -7.55 6.03
N VAL A 15 -17.77 -8.25 4.99
CA VAL A 15 -17.03 -8.42 3.72
C VAL A 15 -17.32 -7.28 2.72
N ARG A 16 -18.43 -6.55 2.86
CA ARG A 16 -18.82 -5.45 1.96
C ARG A 16 -18.56 -4.09 2.63
N GLY A 17 -18.05 -3.12 1.86
CA GLY A 17 -18.06 -1.74 2.33
C GLY A 17 -19.51 -1.28 2.57
N PRO A 18 -19.80 -0.53 3.67
CA PRO A 18 -21.16 -0.12 4.03
C PRO A 18 -21.80 0.79 2.97
N THR A 19 -20.98 1.43 2.13
CA THR A 19 -21.42 2.34 1.08
C THR A 19 -20.62 2.13 -0.21
N CYS A 20 -21.32 2.10 -1.34
CA CYS A 20 -20.74 2.16 -2.67
C CYS A 20 -21.21 3.47 -3.32
N ALA A 21 -20.34 4.16 -4.05
CA ALA A 21 -20.70 5.40 -4.73
C ALA A 21 -21.87 5.20 -5.71
N GLU A 22 -21.96 4.03 -6.34
CA GLU A 22 -23.06 3.66 -7.25
C GLU A 22 -24.42 3.60 -6.57
N LYS A 23 -24.46 3.47 -5.24
CA LYS A 23 -25.71 3.33 -4.45
C LYS A 23 -26.17 4.64 -3.83
N ILE A 24 -25.41 5.71 -4.01
CA ILE A 24 -25.65 7.02 -3.38
C ILE A 24 -25.87 8.02 -4.50
N HIS A 25 -27.02 8.68 -4.48
CA HIS A 25 -27.34 9.77 -5.38
C HIS A 25 -27.54 11.05 -4.56
N TYR A 26 -26.81 12.10 -4.90
CA TYR A 26 -26.93 13.40 -4.26
C TYR A 26 -27.59 14.38 -5.21
N ASP A 27 -28.67 15.01 -4.75
CA ASP A 27 -29.32 16.11 -5.45
C ASP A 27 -28.88 17.45 -4.82
N PRO A 28 -28.11 18.28 -5.54
CA PRO A 28 -27.62 19.55 -5.03
C PRO A 28 -28.70 20.63 -4.88
N VAL A 29 -29.84 20.48 -5.54
CA VAL A 29 -30.93 21.48 -5.47
C VAL A 29 -31.71 21.35 -4.17
N SER A 30 -31.95 20.12 -3.74
CA SER A 30 -32.72 19.80 -2.53
C SER A 30 -31.84 19.45 -1.32
N ASP A 31 -30.51 19.49 -1.45
CA ASP A 31 -29.52 19.07 -0.44
C ASP A 31 -29.85 17.69 0.16
N THR A 32 -30.21 16.76 -0.71
CA THR A 32 -30.77 15.47 -0.33
C THR A 32 -29.93 14.34 -0.91
N VAL A 33 -29.67 13.32 -0.08
CA VAL A 33 -28.96 12.10 -0.45
C VAL A 33 -29.96 10.95 -0.46
N THR A 34 -30.08 10.28 -1.60
CA THR A 34 -30.82 9.01 -1.73
C THR A 34 -29.83 7.86 -1.71
N TRP A 35 -29.99 6.96 -0.75
CA TRP A 35 -29.28 5.69 -0.71
C TRP A 35 -30.22 4.57 -1.13
N THR A 36 -29.75 3.68 -2.01
CA THR A 36 -30.52 2.53 -2.49
C THR A 36 -29.75 1.25 -2.22
N ALA A 37 -30.37 0.33 -1.46
CA ALA A 37 -29.82 -0.99 -1.24
C ALA A 37 -29.73 -1.80 -2.54
N SER A 38 -28.91 -2.85 -2.55
CA SER A 38 -28.94 -3.78 -3.68
C SER A 38 -30.31 -4.49 -3.72
N PRO A 39 -30.90 -4.68 -4.91
CA PRO A 39 -32.13 -5.46 -5.06
C PRO A 39 -31.93 -6.90 -4.59
N GLU A 40 -30.71 -7.42 -4.70
CA GLU A 40 -30.32 -8.73 -4.21
C GLU A 40 -29.77 -8.66 -2.79
N GLY A 41 -30.29 -9.52 -1.91
CA GLY A 41 -29.82 -9.70 -0.54
C GLY A 41 -30.80 -9.17 0.52
N PHE A 42 -30.28 -8.99 1.74
CA PHE A 42 -31.09 -8.80 2.94
C PHE A 42 -32.02 -7.58 2.89
N TYR A 43 -31.55 -6.47 2.33
CA TYR A 43 -32.28 -5.19 2.30
C TYR A 43 -33.21 -5.02 1.09
N LYS A 44 -33.23 -5.97 0.14
CA LYS A 44 -34.20 -6.07 -0.97
C LYS A 44 -34.51 -4.75 -1.69
N GLY A 45 -33.49 -3.97 -2.02
CA GLY A 45 -33.67 -2.72 -2.77
C GLY A 45 -34.33 -1.57 -2.00
N LYS A 46 -34.39 -1.63 -0.67
CA LYS A 46 -34.89 -0.52 0.14
C LYS A 46 -34.12 0.78 -0.17
N SER A 47 -34.85 1.86 -0.39
CA SER A 47 -34.29 3.20 -0.54
C SER A 47 -34.59 4.04 0.69
N GLU A 48 -33.61 4.83 1.11
CA GLU A 48 -33.73 5.78 2.21
C GLU A 48 -33.21 7.14 1.74
N ILE A 49 -33.86 8.20 2.22
CA ILE A 49 -33.60 9.58 1.83
C ILE A 49 -33.17 10.34 3.08
N PHE A 50 -32.07 11.08 2.97
CA PHE A 50 -31.46 11.82 4.06
C PHE A 50 -31.13 13.24 3.61
N LYS A 51 -31.08 14.19 4.54
CA LYS A 51 -30.42 15.47 4.25
C LYS A 51 -28.91 15.25 4.13
N GLY A 52 -28.24 16.10 3.35
CA GLY A 52 -26.80 15.99 3.10
C GLY A 52 -25.97 15.87 4.39
N PHE A 53 -26.23 16.72 5.38
CA PHE A 53 -25.49 16.70 6.65
C PHE A 53 -25.80 15.46 7.51
N GLU A 54 -27.06 15.01 7.55
CA GLU A 54 -27.48 13.83 8.34
C GLU A 54 -26.82 12.56 7.79
N PHE A 55 -26.73 12.47 6.47
CA PHE A 55 -26.04 11.36 5.81
C PHE A 55 -24.54 11.33 6.17
N VAL A 56 -23.88 12.49 6.17
CA VAL A 56 -22.47 12.61 6.56
C VAL A 56 -22.28 12.25 8.04
N ASP A 57 -23.16 12.69 8.92
CA ASP A 57 -23.10 12.39 10.35
C ASP A 57 -23.16 10.87 10.59
N GLN A 58 -24.14 10.19 9.97
CA GLN A 58 -24.24 8.72 10.05
C GLN A 58 -23.02 8.00 9.48
N LEU A 59 -22.42 8.52 8.40
CA LEU A 59 -21.19 7.95 7.84
C LEU A 59 -20.00 8.12 8.78
N VAL A 60 -19.85 9.28 9.41
CA VAL A 60 -18.71 9.60 10.28
C VAL A 60 -18.72 8.73 11.53
N VAL A 61 -19.88 8.30 12.04
CA VAL A 61 -19.97 7.33 13.15
C VAL A 61 -19.23 6.03 12.84
N HIS A 62 -19.16 5.63 11.57
CA HIS A 62 -18.43 4.43 11.16
C HIS A 62 -16.93 4.68 10.90
N VAL A 63 -16.48 5.93 10.88
CA VAL A 63 -15.07 6.27 10.73
C VAL A 63 -14.39 6.15 12.10
N PRO A 64 -13.49 5.18 12.28
CA PRO A 64 -12.84 4.98 13.56
C PRO A 64 -11.90 6.14 13.91
N PRO A 65 -11.70 6.41 15.22
CA PRO A 65 -10.81 7.46 15.67
C PRO A 65 -9.36 7.23 15.24
N ARG A 66 -8.63 8.33 15.09
CA ARG A 66 -7.22 8.30 14.67
C ARG A 66 -6.39 7.50 15.67
N ARG A 67 -5.39 6.78 15.13
CA ARG A 67 -4.39 5.98 15.87
C ARG A 67 -4.94 4.75 16.62
N VAL A 68 -6.17 4.34 16.36
CA VAL A 68 -6.69 3.05 16.86
C VAL A 68 -6.38 1.93 15.86
N GLN A 69 -5.87 0.81 16.36
CA GLN A 69 -5.64 -0.39 15.55
C GLN A 69 -6.99 -1.04 15.20
N LEU A 70 -7.24 -1.20 13.90
CA LEU A 70 -8.49 -1.77 13.39
C LEU A 70 -8.29 -3.20 12.93
N VAL A 71 -9.04 -4.13 13.51
CA VAL A 71 -9.14 -5.49 13.00
C VAL A 71 -10.22 -5.51 11.91
N ARG A 72 -9.83 -5.12 10.68
CA ARG A 72 -10.76 -5.07 9.54
C ARG A 72 -11.24 -6.44 9.07
N ARG A 73 -10.42 -7.48 9.31
CA ARG A 73 -10.70 -8.85 8.88
C ARG A 73 -10.23 -9.78 9.99
N TYR A 74 -11.10 -10.72 10.38
CA TYR A 74 -10.82 -11.69 11.43
C TYR A 74 -11.01 -13.12 10.92
N GLY A 75 -10.43 -14.09 11.63
CA GLY A 75 -10.56 -15.51 11.31
C GLY A 75 -10.18 -15.85 9.87
N VAL A 76 -11.09 -16.54 9.17
CA VAL A 76 -10.90 -16.99 7.78
C VAL A 76 -10.75 -15.83 6.80
N TYR A 77 -11.32 -14.67 7.10
CA TYR A 77 -11.24 -13.49 6.23
C TYR A 77 -9.93 -12.72 6.39
N ALA A 78 -9.13 -12.99 7.43
CA ALA A 78 -7.83 -12.36 7.62
C ALA A 78 -6.93 -12.60 6.40
N GLY A 79 -6.19 -11.58 5.95
CA GLY A 79 -5.47 -11.61 4.67
C GLY A 79 -4.52 -12.81 4.49
N LYS A 80 -3.83 -13.21 5.57
CA LYS A 80 -2.94 -14.38 5.58
C LYS A 80 -3.74 -15.68 5.46
N VAL A 81 -4.79 -15.85 6.26
CA VAL A 81 -5.63 -17.06 6.28
C VAL A 81 -6.39 -17.22 4.96
N ARG A 82 -6.91 -16.13 4.39
CA ARG A 82 -7.58 -16.10 3.09
C ARG A 82 -6.66 -16.50 1.93
N LYS A 83 -5.34 -16.33 2.05
CA LYS A 83 -4.39 -16.82 1.03
C LYS A 83 -3.98 -18.28 1.26
N GLN A 84 -4.00 -18.73 2.51
CA GLN A 84 -3.49 -20.04 2.94
C GLN A 84 -4.60 -21.05 3.29
N TRP A 85 -5.84 -20.84 2.85
CA TRP A 85 -6.94 -21.74 3.23
C TRP A 85 -6.75 -23.16 2.67
N GLN A 86 -6.06 -23.31 1.54
CA GLN A 86 -5.73 -24.60 0.92
C GLN A 86 -4.79 -25.43 1.80
N GLU A 87 -3.85 -24.77 2.47
CA GLU A 87 -2.90 -25.37 3.42
C GLU A 87 -3.58 -25.75 4.75
N ARG A 88 -4.83 -25.32 4.97
CA ARG A 88 -5.57 -25.47 6.23
C ARG A 88 -6.83 -26.32 6.01
N PRO A 89 -6.71 -27.67 6.00
CA PRO A 89 -7.83 -28.55 5.68
C PRO A 89 -9.04 -28.39 6.62
N GLY A 90 -8.82 -27.98 7.87
CA GLY A 90 -9.90 -27.72 8.83
C GLY A 90 -10.84 -26.57 8.40
N ILE A 91 -10.32 -25.54 7.72
CA ILE A 91 -11.13 -24.43 7.22
C ILE A 91 -11.97 -24.88 6.04
N TYR A 92 -11.37 -25.65 5.12
CA TYR A 92 -12.06 -26.17 3.94
C TYR A 92 -13.24 -27.09 4.31
N ARG A 93 -13.02 -28.01 5.27
CA ARG A 93 -14.05 -28.95 5.75
C ARG A 93 -15.28 -28.25 6.33
N LEU A 94 -15.08 -27.11 6.99
CA LEU A 94 -16.16 -26.34 7.62
C LEU A 94 -16.82 -25.35 6.64
N ALA A 95 -16.28 -25.20 5.43
CA ALA A 95 -16.85 -24.31 4.42
C ALA A 95 -18.14 -24.90 3.82
N PRO A 96 -19.13 -24.07 3.45
CA PRO A 96 -20.36 -24.54 2.85
C PRO A 96 -20.13 -25.16 1.45
N GLU A 97 -20.98 -26.12 1.06
CA GLU A 97 -20.80 -26.93 -0.16
C GLU A 97 -20.71 -26.09 -1.45
N ASN A 98 -21.50 -25.03 -1.55
CA ASN A 98 -21.47 -24.10 -2.68
C ASN A 98 -20.10 -23.43 -2.82
N TRP A 99 -19.47 -23.08 -1.71
CA TRP A 99 -18.15 -22.47 -1.68
C TRP A 99 -17.06 -23.50 -2.04
N GLN A 100 -17.15 -24.73 -1.53
CA GLN A 100 -16.23 -25.83 -1.86
C GLN A 100 -16.27 -26.18 -3.36
N LYS A 101 -17.46 -26.20 -3.98
CA LYS A 101 -17.65 -26.41 -5.42
C LYS A 101 -16.99 -25.30 -6.26
N ALA A 102 -17.12 -24.04 -5.82
CA ALA A 102 -16.48 -22.90 -6.48
C ALA A 102 -14.95 -22.85 -6.26
N HIS A 103 -14.45 -23.45 -5.18
CA HIS A 103 -13.04 -23.44 -4.80
C HIS A 103 -12.53 -24.88 -4.59
N PRO A 104 -12.25 -25.63 -5.66
CA PRO A 104 -11.76 -27.00 -5.53
C PRO A 104 -10.40 -27.01 -4.80
N ASN A 105 -10.26 -27.89 -3.81
CA ASN A 105 -9.04 -28.02 -3.04
C ASN A 105 -7.96 -28.70 -3.89
N LYS A 106 -7.05 -27.91 -4.46
CA LYS A 106 -5.83 -28.44 -5.06
C LYS A 106 -4.93 -28.84 -3.89
N GLY A 107 -4.79 -30.14 -3.65
CA GLY A 107 -3.90 -30.66 -2.61
C GLY A 107 -2.45 -30.18 -2.79
N PRO A 108 -1.56 -30.43 -1.82
CA PRO A 108 -0.17 -30.03 -1.91
C PRO A 108 0.56 -30.94 -2.90
N THR A 109 0.41 -30.67 -4.20
CA THR A 109 1.24 -31.26 -5.25
C THR A 109 2.46 -30.37 -5.42
N GLY A 110 3.65 -30.95 -5.21
CA GLY A 110 4.92 -30.27 -5.29
C GLY A 110 5.12 -29.49 -6.60
N ALA A 111 5.84 -28.38 -6.47
CA ALA A 111 6.53 -27.62 -7.51
C ALA A 111 6.08 -27.82 -8.97
N THR A 112 5.30 -26.88 -9.50
CA THR A 112 5.42 -26.45 -10.90
C THR A 112 5.45 -24.93 -10.96
N ILE A 113 6.52 -24.44 -11.58
CA ILE A 113 6.82 -23.06 -11.93
C ILE A 113 5.75 -22.52 -12.89
N LEU A 114 5.32 -21.27 -12.62
CA LEU A 114 4.67 -20.28 -13.49
C LEU A 114 4.01 -20.78 -14.80
N SER A 115 2.69 -20.64 -14.86
CA SER A 115 2.01 -20.24 -16.10
C SER A 115 1.12 -19.04 -15.81
N GLU A 116 1.53 -17.93 -16.40
CA GLU A 116 0.84 -16.65 -16.43
C GLU A 116 -0.30 -16.78 -17.44
N ASP A 117 -1.52 -17.01 -16.94
CA ASP A 117 -2.74 -16.78 -17.70
C ASP A 117 -3.64 -15.84 -16.90
N THR A 118 -3.41 -14.56 -17.15
CA THR A 118 -4.30 -13.45 -16.86
C THR A 118 -5.63 -13.66 -17.59
N SER A 119 -6.60 -14.34 -16.97
CA SER A 119 -8.02 -14.14 -17.29
C SER A 119 -8.61 -13.17 -16.25
N SER A 120 -8.29 -11.91 -16.46
CA SER A 120 -8.82 -10.76 -15.77
C SER A 120 -10.35 -10.69 -15.89
N THR A 121 -11.05 -10.85 -14.77
CA THR A 121 -12.25 -10.04 -14.51
C THR A 121 -11.81 -8.91 -13.59
N GLU A 122 -10.92 -8.06 -14.10
CA GLU A 122 -10.62 -6.78 -13.47
C GLU A 122 -11.59 -5.77 -14.07
N ALA A 123 -12.63 -5.40 -13.31
CA ALA A 123 -13.12 -4.04 -13.43
C ALA A 123 -11.88 -3.14 -13.27
N PRO A 124 -11.59 -2.21 -14.20
CA PRO A 124 -10.36 -1.45 -14.16
C PRO A 124 -10.34 -0.66 -12.86
N ASP A 125 -9.49 -1.08 -11.94
CA ASP A 125 -9.33 -0.43 -10.64
C ASP A 125 -8.53 0.86 -10.86
N ILE A 126 -9.22 1.85 -11.43
CA ILE A 126 -8.76 3.22 -11.68
C ILE A 126 -8.13 3.76 -10.39
N TRP A 127 -8.70 3.42 -9.23
CA TRP A 127 -8.19 3.76 -7.91
C TRP A 127 -6.86 3.10 -7.54
N SER A 128 -6.58 1.89 -8.01
CA SER A 128 -5.27 1.26 -7.85
C SER A 128 -4.20 1.90 -8.73
N LYS A 129 -4.54 2.34 -9.94
CA LYS A 129 -3.64 3.13 -10.80
C LYS A 129 -3.38 4.52 -10.22
N ILE A 130 -4.42 5.21 -9.74
CA ILE A 130 -4.31 6.53 -9.08
C ILE A 130 -3.42 6.45 -7.83
N ARG A 131 -3.55 5.40 -7.00
CA ARG A 131 -2.70 5.22 -5.82
C ARG A 131 -1.23 4.99 -6.17
N LYS A 132 -0.95 4.18 -7.20
CA LYS A 132 0.44 4.00 -7.72
C LYS A 132 1.03 5.31 -8.24
N GLN A 133 0.24 6.13 -8.95
CA GLN A 133 0.66 7.47 -9.40
C GLN A 133 0.88 8.43 -8.23
N SER A 134 0.06 8.35 -7.18
CA SER A 134 0.23 9.18 -5.98
C SER A 134 1.51 8.83 -5.21
N TRP A 135 1.88 7.54 -5.14
CA TRP A 135 3.14 7.10 -4.52
C TRP A 135 4.35 7.61 -5.30
N ALA A 136 4.36 7.47 -6.63
CA ALA A 136 5.44 8.01 -7.47
C ALA A 136 5.54 9.55 -7.38
N ARG A 137 4.41 10.26 -7.34
CA ARG A 137 4.38 11.72 -7.14
C ARG A 137 4.89 12.13 -5.76
N LEU A 138 4.55 11.38 -4.71
CA LEU A 138 5.04 11.61 -3.34
C LEU A 138 6.53 11.30 -3.22
N LEU A 139 7.01 10.22 -3.85
CA LEU A 139 8.43 9.88 -3.91
C LEU A 139 9.22 10.97 -4.63
N LYS A 140 8.72 11.46 -5.77
CA LYS A 140 9.29 12.61 -6.48
C LYS A 140 9.32 13.89 -5.64
N LYS A 141 8.28 14.11 -4.82
CA LYS A 141 8.18 15.28 -3.92
C LYS A 141 9.09 15.16 -2.69
N VAL A 142 9.43 13.95 -2.26
CA VAL A 142 10.33 13.68 -1.13
C VAL A 142 11.80 13.66 -1.59
N TYR A 143 12.06 13.14 -2.79
CA TYR A 143 13.39 12.96 -3.35
C TYR A 143 13.55 13.77 -4.64
N GLU A 144 13.27 15.08 -4.62
CA GLU A 144 13.47 15.99 -5.77
C GLU A 144 14.93 16.01 -6.28
N VAL A 145 15.84 15.32 -5.58
CA VAL A 145 17.25 15.11 -5.89
C VAL A 145 17.47 13.66 -6.30
N ASP A 146 18.03 13.45 -7.49
CA ASP A 146 18.49 12.12 -7.93
C ASP A 146 19.73 11.71 -7.12
N PRO A 147 19.65 10.68 -6.24
CA PRO A 147 20.78 10.27 -5.41
C PRO A 147 21.91 9.61 -6.22
N PHE A 148 21.69 9.33 -7.50
CA PHE A 148 22.70 8.76 -8.40
C PHE A 148 23.51 9.82 -9.16
N VAL A 149 23.26 11.10 -8.91
CA VAL A 149 24.02 12.20 -9.50
C VAL A 149 24.75 12.97 -8.40
N CYS A 150 26.07 13.09 -8.52
CA CYS A 150 26.86 13.85 -7.56
C CYS A 150 26.51 15.35 -7.65
N PRO A 151 26.13 16.03 -6.55
CA PRO A 151 25.81 17.47 -6.59
C PRO A 151 27.05 18.37 -6.81
N LYS A 152 28.26 17.86 -6.59
CA LYS A 152 29.52 18.62 -6.75
C LYS A 152 30.11 18.53 -8.17
N CYS A 153 30.05 17.37 -8.81
CA CYS A 153 30.69 17.13 -10.11
C CYS A 153 29.75 16.58 -11.21
N GLN A 154 28.47 16.36 -10.90
CA GLN A 154 27.44 15.85 -11.83
C GLN A 154 27.75 14.46 -12.43
N GLY A 155 28.74 13.74 -11.89
CA GLY A 155 29.05 12.37 -12.29
C GLY A 155 28.02 11.36 -11.77
N THR A 156 27.97 10.20 -12.42
CA THR A 156 27.13 9.06 -12.00
C THR A 156 27.71 8.38 -10.76
N MET A 157 26.84 8.09 -9.79
CA MET A 157 27.17 7.40 -8.55
C MET A 157 26.59 5.98 -8.56
N ALA A 158 27.22 5.05 -7.81
CA ALA A 158 26.73 3.68 -7.63
C ALA A 158 26.63 3.35 -6.14
N VAL A 159 25.67 2.51 -5.77
CA VAL A 159 25.54 2.03 -4.38
C VAL A 159 26.67 1.06 -4.08
N VAL A 160 27.49 1.37 -3.07
CA VAL A 160 28.59 0.50 -2.63
C VAL A 160 28.18 -0.39 -1.47
N ALA A 161 27.38 0.13 -0.53
CA ALA A 161 26.89 -0.61 0.63
C ALA A 161 25.58 -0.01 1.17
N ILE A 162 24.79 -0.83 1.86
CA ILE A 162 23.61 -0.41 2.63
C ILE A 162 23.94 -0.67 4.11
N ILE A 163 23.85 0.36 4.94
CA ILE A 163 24.22 0.31 6.36
C ILE A 163 22.97 0.57 7.20
N GLU A 164 22.55 -0.40 8.01
CA GLU A 164 21.33 -0.34 8.82
C GLU A 164 21.59 -0.04 10.31
N ASP A 165 22.82 -0.25 10.81
CA ASP A 165 23.15 -0.02 12.23
C ASP A 165 23.31 1.49 12.53
N PRO A 166 22.49 2.09 13.42
CA PRO A 166 22.58 3.50 13.78
C PRO A 166 23.93 3.88 14.43
N LYS A 167 24.60 2.95 15.13
CA LYS A 167 25.89 3.24 15.77
C LYS A 167 27.00 3.41 14.74
N GLU A 168 27.01 2.57 13.70
CA GLU A 168 27.95 2.68 12.60
C GLU A 168 27.70 3.94 11.77
N LEU A 169 26.42 4.24 11.50
CA LEU A 169 26.02 5.46 10.80
C LEU A 169 26.52 6.72 11.53
N GLY A 170 26.40 6.77 12.86
CA GLY A 170 26.91 7.87 13.67
C GLY A 170 28.41 8.11 13.49
N LYS A 171 29.22 7.04 13.54
CA LYS A 171 30.68 7.12 13.35
C LYS A 171 31.05 7.64 11.95
N ILE A 172 30.32 7.20 10.92
CA ILE A 172 30.57 7.61 9.53
C ILE A 172 30.25 9.09 9.33
N ILE A 173 29.13 9.56 9.87
CA ILE A 173 28.74 10.97 9.80
C ILE A 173 29.76 11.86 10.52
N GLU A 174 30.19 11.46 11.72
CA GLU A 174 31.19 12.20 12.49
C GLU A 174 32.53 12.29 11.74
N TRP A 175 33.00 11.17 11.19
CA TRP A 175 34.19 11.13 10.35
C TRP A 175 34.06 12.03 9.10
N ALA A 176 32.92 11.98 8.39
CA ALA A 176 32.69 12.80 7.20
C ALA A 176 32.69 14.30 7.52
N ASN A 177 32.06 14.70 8.63
CA ASN A 177 32.06 16.10 9.09
C ASN A 177 33.47 16.59 9.48
N GLN A 178 34.32 15.72 10.02
CA GLN A 178 35.71 16.04 10.33
C GLN A 178 36.50 16.33 9.05
N GLN A 179 36.28 15.54 8.00
CA GLN A 179 36.93 15.68 6.70
C GLN A 179 36.49 16.93 5.92
N GLU A 180 35.29 17.47 6.17
CA GLU A 180 34.85 18.73 5.59
C GLU A 180 35.41 19.96 6.33
N LYS A 181 35.71 19.83 7.64
CA LYS A 181 36.32 20.90 8.45
C LYS A 181 37.81 21.06 8.18
N GLU A 182 38.50 19.98 7.87
CA GLU A 182 39.88 20.04 7.46
C GLU A 182 39.91 20.50 5.99
N PRO A 183 40.46 21.69 5.66
CA PRO A 183 40.60 22.07 4.27
C PRO A 183 41.40 20.95 3.62
N ARG A 184 40.87 20.35 2.55
CA ARG A 184 41.67 19.48 1.68
C ARG A 184 42.85 20.33 1.25
N LEU A 185 43.98 20.17 1.93
CA LEU A 185 45.23 20.74 1.49
C LEU A 185 45.49 20.02 0.16
N THR A 186 45.05 20.65 -0.93
CA THR A 186 45.72 20.49 -2.20
C THR A 186 47.12 21.00 -1.96
N LEU A 187 47.98 20.13 -1.42
CA LEU A 187 49.41 20.26 -1.61
C LEU A 187 49.57 20.17 -3.12
N CYS A 188 49.56 21.34 -3.77
CA CYS A 188 50.13 21.48 -5.09
C CYS A 188 51.49 20.79 -4.99
N ALA A 189 51.66 19.67 -5.69
CA ALA A 189 52.96 19.08 -5.88
C ALA A 189 53.86 20.22 -6.35
N ARG A 190 54.89 20.56 -5.55
CA ARG A 190 55.86 21.58 -5.95
C ARG A 190 56.33 21.20 -7.34
N ALA A 191 56.24 22.15 -8.29
CA ALA A 191 56.86 21.93 -9.59
C ALA A 191 58.34 21.59 -9.36
N PRO A 192 58.92 20.66 -10.15
CA PRO A 192 60.33 20.33 -10.04
C PRO A 192 61.18 21.61 -10.13
N PRO A 193 62.27 21.75 -9.36
CA PRO A 193 63.09 22.94 -9.41
C PRO A 193 63.60 23.17 -10.84
N GLU A 194 63.48 24.40 -11.31
CA GLU A 194 63.85 24.79 -12.67
C GLU A 194 65.37 24.59 -12.86
N LEU A 195 65.73 23.80 -13.87
CA LEU A 195 67.13 23.53 -14.24
C LEU A 195 67.74 24.83 -14.75
N ALA A 196 68.61 25.45 -13.95
CA ALA A 196 69.41 26.58 -14.37
C ALA A 196 70.17 26.22 -15.65
N LEU A 197 69.90 26.98 -16.73
CA LEU A 197 70.63 26.89 -17.99
C LEU A 197 72.11 27.13 -17.73
N ALA A 198 72.92 26.07 -17.79
CA ALA A 198 74.36 26.18 -17.85
C ALA A 198 74.74 26.66 -19.25
N THR A 199 75.11 27.93 -19.35
CA THR A 199 75.80 28.50 -20.50
C THR A 199 77.12 27.77 -20.75
N VAL A 200 77.29 27.27 -21.98
CA VAL A 200 78.59 27.07 -22.63
C VAL A 200 78.46 27.60 -24.06
#